data_AF-A0A7K4AC99-F1
#
_entry.id   AF-A0A7K4AC99-F1
#
_cell.length_a   1.000
_cell.length_b   1.000
_cell.length_c   1.000
_cell.angle_alpha   90.00
_cell.angle_beta   90.00
_cell.angle_gamma   90.00
#
_symmetry.space_group_name_H-M   'P 1'
#
loop_
_entity.id
_entity.type
_entity.pdbx_description
1 polymer ?
#
loop_
_entity_poly.entity_id
_entity_poly.type
_entity_poly.pdbx_seq_one_letter_code
_entity_poly.pdbx_strand_id
1 'polypeptide(L)'
;AEKGVAVLGIIGDPSFYSTFSRQCAIMLDRYPDIEIESHPGISSITAFASRSNLSINGGFIVTDGAEPNGLIMLKVKRPKVTMEELKKQGYKDFVLTERAFLDDENVYVGDDLPESSDYFSILYAKK
;
A
#
# COMPACT_ATOMS: atom_id res chain seq x y z
N ALA A 1 22.19 14.22 20.06
CA ALA A 1 21.52 13.61 18.89
C ALA A 1 21.01 12.20 19.16
N GLU A 2 21.47 11.53 20.21
CA GLU A 2 21.14 10.13 20.55
C GLU A 2 19.66 9.88 20.96
N LYS A 3 18.92 10.95 21.27
CA LYS A 3 17.47 10.91 21.55
C LYS A 3 16.81 12.11 20.86
N GLY A 4 15.86 11.84 19.98
CA GLY A 4 15.14 12.87 19.24
C GLY A 4 14.40 12.29 18.03
N VAL A 5 13.51 13.09 17.45
CA VAL A 5 12.77 12.73 16.22
C VAL A 5 13.51 13.31 15.02
N ALA A 6 13.77 12.47 14.02
CA ALA A 6 14.27 12.88 12.72
C ALA A 6 13.16 12.75 11.68
N VAL A 7 13.04 13.74 10.80
CA VAL A 7 12.03 13.75 9.73
C VAL A 7 12.74 13.79 8.39
N LEU A 8 12.40 12.84 7.52
CA LEU A 8 12.85 12.83 6.13
C LEU A 8 11.72 13.34 5.23
N GLY A 9 11.88 14.54 4.69
CA GLY A 9 10.96 15.08 3.69
C GLY A 9 11.18 14.43 2.33
N ILE A 10 10.11 13.95 1.70
CA ILE A 10 10.13 13.28 0.39
C ILE A 10 9.07 13.92 -0.52
N ILE A 11 9.34 13.93 -1.82
CA ILE A 11 8.38 14.36 -2.84
C ILE A 11 7.41 13.21 -3.13
N GLY A 12 6.10 13.48 -3.10
CA GLY A 12 5.08 12.51 -3.46
C GLY A 12 4.54 11.77 -2.25
N ASP A 13 4.48 10.45 -2.34
CA ASP A 13 4.05 9.56 -1.26
C ASP A 13 5.15 8.52 -0.97
N PRO A 14 5.52 8.30 0.30
CA PRO A 14 6.60 7.38 0.67
C PRO A 14 6.32 5.90 0.32
N SER A 15 5.06 5.53 0.06
CA SER A 15 4.63 4.16 -0.26
C SER A 15 4.56 3.89 -1.76
N PHE A 16 4.56 4.92 -2.61
CA PHE A 16 4.47 4.78 -4.08
C PHE A 16 5.75 5.25 -4.77
N TYR A 17 6.42 4.33 -5.48
CA TYR A 17 7.62 4.61 -6.29
C TYR A 17 8.73 5.36 -5.52
N SER A 18 8.86 5.10 -4.22
CA SER A 18 9.84 5.73 -3.34
C SER A 18 10.97 4.78 -2.96
N THR A 19 12.17 5.32 -2.79
CA THR A 19 13.32 4.61 -2.21
C THR A 19 13.23 4.48 -0.69
N PHE A 20 12.25 5.14 -0.07
CA PHE A 20 12.09 5.21 1.38
C PHE A 20 11.86 3.85 2.03
N SER A 21 11.07 2.97 1.42
CA SER A 21 10.82 1.62 1.95
C SER A 21 12.12 0.82 2.10
N ARG A 22 13.03 0.92 1.11
CA ARG A 22 14.37 0.31 1.18
C ARG A 22 15.22 0.93 2.28
N GLN A 23 15.16 2.25 2.45
CA GLN A 23 15.88 2.92 3.54
C GLN A 23 15.38 2.47 4.91
N CYS A 24 14.06 2.36 5.10
CA CYS A 24 13.45 1.87 6.34
C CYS A 24 13.91 0.44 6.64
N ALA A 25 13.91 -0.44 5.64
CA ALA A 25 14.40 -1.81 5.81
C ALA A 25 15.88 -1.85 6.28
N ILE A 26 16.75 -1.01 5.71
CA ILE A 26 18.16 -0.91 6.14
C ILE A 26 18.27 -0.34 7.56
N MET A 27 17.44 0.63 7.91
CA MET A 27 17.45 1.25 9.24
C MET A 27 17.02 0.23 10.31
N LEU A 28 15.95 -0.52 10.08
CA LEU A 28 15.47 -1.55 10.99
C LEU A 28 16.45 -2.73 11.13
N ASP A 29 17.15 -3.09 10.06
CA ASP A 29 18.20 -4.12 10.09
C ASP A 29 19.40 -3.70 10.96
N ARG A 30 19.83 -2.43 10.85
CA ARG A 30 21.00 -1.92 11.59
C ARG A 30 20.69 -1.40 12.99
N TYR A 31 19.47 -0.89 13.17
CA TYR A 31 19.01 -0.20 14.37
C TYR A 31 17.57 -0.64 14.68
N PRO A 32 17.36 -1.88 15.13
CA PRO A 32 16.02 -2.44 15.34
C PRO A 32 15.20 -1.71 16.41
N ASP A 33 15.86 -0.96 17.29
CA ASP A 33 15.23 -0.17 18.36
C ASP A 33 14.66 1.17 17.87
N ILE A 34 14.88 1.54 16.60
CA ILE A 34 14.32 2.77 16.02
C ILE A 34 12.90 2.51 15.55
N GLU A 35 11.96 3.27 16.12
CA GLU A 35 10.60 3.36 15.60
C GLU A 35 10.57 4.18 14.31
N ILE A 36 9.93 3.64 13.28
CA ILE A 36 9.76 4.30 11.98
C ILE A 36 8.27 4.40 11.69
N GLU A 37 7.82 5.61 11.44
CA GLU A 37 6.46 5.91 10.99
C GLU A 37 6.50 6.54 9.60
N SER A 38 5.47 6.25 8.80
CA SER A 38 5.30 6.79 7.45
C SER A 38 3.95 7.49 7.37
N HIS A 39 3.96 8.77 6.98
CA HIS A 39 2.74 9.54 6.76
C HIS A 39 2.45 9.67 5.26
N PRO A 40 1.18 9.52 4.83
CA PRO A 40 0.83 9.61 3.42
C PRO A 40 1.06 11.02 2.88
N GLY A 41 1.33 11.09 1.58
CA GLY A 41 1.50 12.32 0.82
C GLY A 41 0.71 12.30 -0.49
N ILE A 42 0.72 13.43 -1.20
CA ILE A 42 0.06 13.52 -2.50
C ILE A 42 1.02 12.95 -3.56
N SER A 43 0.75 11.73 -4.03
CA SER A 43 1.56 11.11 -5.07
C SER A 43 1.49 11.86 -6.41
N SER A 44 2.53 11.72 -7.23
CA SER A 44 2.55 12.29 -8.58
C SER A 44 1.43 11.73 -9.47
N ILE A 45 0.97 10.50 -9.22
CA ILE A 45 -0.12 9.83 -9.93
C ILE A 45 -1.44 10.59 -9.73
N THR A 46 -1.79 10.87 -8.48
CA THR A 46 -3.02 11.60 -8.15
C THR A 46 -2.91 13.07 -8.54
N ALA A 47 -1.76 13.70 -8.27
CA ALA A 47 -1.50 15.09 -8.65
C ALA A 47 -1.60 15.32 -10.16
N PHE A 48 -1.04 14.42 -10.99
CA PHE A 48 -1.11 14.49 -12.44
C PHE A 48 -2.55 14.45 -12.95
N ALA A 49 -3.34 13.49 -12.47
CA ALA A 49 -4.74 13.34 -12.88
C ALA A 49 -5.54 14.61 -12.57
N SER A 50 -5.41 15.13 -11.34
CA SER A 50 -6.06 16.37 -10.93
C SER A 50 -5.60 17.58 -11.75
N ARG A 51 -4.29 17.75 -11.95
CA ARG A 51 -3.72 18.89 -12.69
C ARG A 51 -4.15 18.93 -14.16
N SER A 52 -4.42 17.75 -14.72
CA SER A 52 -4.80 17.54 -16.12
C SER A 52 -6.31 17.48 -16.33
N ASN A 53 -7.12 17.71 -15.27
CA ASN A 53 -8.58 17.57 -15.28
C ASN A 53 -9.06 16.21 -15.81
N LEU A 54 -8.31 15.14 -15.53
CA LEU A 54 -8.68 13.78 -15.92
C LEU A 54 -9.56 13.13 -14.85
N SER A 55 -10.71 12.62 -15.27
CA SER A 55 -11.55 11.78 -14.42
C SER A 55 -11.27 10.31 -14.73
N ILE A 56 -10.43 9.69 -13.91
CA ILE A 56 -10.10 8.26 -14.03
C ILE A 56 -11.22 7.45 -13.38
N ASN A 57 -12.09 6.87 -14.19
CA ASN A 57 -13.23 6.09 -13.74
C ASN A 57 -12.99 4.60 -14.04
N GLY A 58 -12.64 3.82 -13.02
CA GLY A 58 -12.42 2.38 -13.13
C GLY A 58 -10.99 1.96 -12.81
N GLY A 59 -10.70 0.69 -13.08
CA GLY A 59 -9.35 0.14 -12.92
C GLY A 59 -8.38 0.76 -13.91
N PHE A 60 -7.17 1.07 -13.44
CA PHE A 60 -6.08 1.56 -14.26
C PHE A 60 -4.78 0.90 -13.79
N ILE A 61 -3.78 0.92 -14.67
CA ILE A 61 -2.45 0.38 -14.37
C ILE A 61 -1.49 1.55 -14.31
N VAL A 62 -0.70 1.62 -13.24
CA VAL A 62 0.48 2.47 -13.15
C VAL A 62 1.69 1.58 -13.36
N THR A 63 2.52 1.91 -14.34
CA THR A 63 3.69 1.13 -14.71
C THR A 63 4.78 2.05 -15.25
N ASP A 64 6.04 1.65 -15.05
CA ASP A 64 7.24 2.22 -15.67
C ASP A 64 7.64 1.48 -16.97
N GLY A 65 6.78 0.57 -17.46
CA GLY A 65 6.99 -0.25 -18.65
C GLY A 65 7.27 -1.73 -18.33
N ALA A 66 7.54 -2.08 -17.07
CA ALA A 66 7.65 -3.48 -16.65
C ALA A 66 6.27 -4.12 -16.40
N GLU A 67 6.24 -5.46 -16.40
CA GLU A 67 5.06 -6.20 -15.97
C GLU A 67 4.72 -5.88 -14.49
N PRO A 68 3.48 -5.49 -14.18
CA PRO A 68 3.09 -5.17 -12.80
C PRO A 68 3.30 -6.37 -11.87
N ASN A 69 4.10 -6.15 -10.81
CA ASN A 69 4.35 -7.17 -9.78
C ASN A 69 3.37 -7.10 -8.60
N GLY A 70 2.64 -5.99 -8.49
CA GLY A 70 1.66 -5.74 -7.43
C GLY A 70 0.30 -5.36 -8.01
N LEU A 71 -0.75 -5.67 -7.25
CA LEU A 71 -2.14 -5.38 -7.56
C LEU A 71 -2.78 -4.72 -6.34
N ILE A 72 -3.47 -3.60 -6.57
CA ILE A 72 -4.33 -2.96 -5.57
C ILE A 72 -5.78 -3.11 -6.06
N MET A 73 -6.63 -3.70 -5.22
CA MET A 73 -8.05 -3.88 -5.49
C MET A 73 -8.87 -3.09 -4.47
N LEU A 74 -9.84 -2.34 -4.97
CA LEU A 74 -10.78 -1.58 -4.14
C LEU A 74 -12.06 -2.38 -3.91
N LYS A 75 -12.73 -2.16 -2.77
CA LYS A 75 -14.09 -2.65 -2.50
C LYS A 75 -14.20 -4.17 -2.61
N VAL A 76 -13.18 -4.88 -2.12
CA VAL A 76 -13.16 -6.35 -2.14
C VAL A 76 -14.19 -6.82 -1.13
N LYS A 77 -15.21 -7.58 -1.56
CA LYS A 77 -16.30 -8.04 -0.66
C LYS A 77 -16.02 -9.38 0.01
N ARG A 78 -15.20 -10.22 -0.63
CA ARG A 78 -14.86 -11.59 -0.18
C ARG A 78 -13.34 -11.79 -0.23
N PRO A 79 -12.57 -11.13 0.66
CA PRO A 79 -11.11 -11.09 0.59
C PRO A 79 -10.47 -12.46 0.51
N LYS A 80 -10.93 -13.42 1.33
CA LYS A 80 -10.37 -14.76 1.36
C LYS A 80 -10.56 -15.53 0.05
N VAL A 81 -11.74 -15.44 -0.56
CA VAL A 81 -12.00 -16.05 -1.88
C VAL A 81 -11.10 -15.41 -2.94
N THR A 82 -11.01 -14.07 -2.94
CA THR A 82 -10.16 -13.33 -3.87
C THR A 82 -8.68 -13.67 -3.69
N MET A 83 -8.21 -13.82 -2.45
CA MET A 83 -6.84 -14.25 -2.14
C MET A 83 -6.55 -15.63 -2.73
N GLU A 84 -7.42 -16.61 -2.52
CA GLU A 84 -7.23 -17.98 -3.05
C GLU A 84 -7.25 -18.02 -4.59
N GLU A 85 -8.03 -17.15 -5.24
CA GLU A 85 -7.99 -16.97 -6.70
C GLU A 85 -6.69 -16.32 -7.18
N LEU A 86 -6.16 -15.35 -6.44
CA LEU A 86 -4.89 -14.68 -6.75
C LEU A 86 -3.69 -15.58 -6.49
N LYS A 87 -3.73 -16.43 -5.45
CA LYS A 87 -2.68 -17.45 -5.21
C LYS A 87 -2.47 -18.38 -6.40
N LYS A 88 -3.56 -18.78 -7.07
CA LYS A 88 -3.51 -19.58 -8.31
C LYS A 88 -2.83 -18.84 -9.48
N GLN A 89 -2.80 -17.52 -9.43
CA GLN A 89 -2.15 -16.64 -10.42
C GLN A 89 -0.71 -16.28 -10.02
N GLY A 90 -0.20 -16.83 -8.91
CA GLY A 90 1.17 -16.66 -8.44
C GLY A 90 1.37 -15.53 -7.42
N TYR A 91 0.32 -14.88 -6.93
CA TYR A 91 0.42 -13.92 -5.84
C TYR A 91 0.65 -14.62 -4.49
N LYS A 92 1.47 -14.02 -3.62
CA LYS A 92 1.94 -14.63 -2.36
C LYS A 92 1.82 -13.70 -1.15
N ASP A 93 2.08 -12.42 -1.34
CA ASP A 93 1.97 -11.44 -0.25
C ASP A 93 0.64 -10.71 -0.35
N PHE A 94 -0.11 -10.67 0.75
CA PHE A 94 -1.44 -10.04 0.81
C PHE A 94 -1.54 -9.11 2.02
N VAL A 95 -2.14 -7.94 1.81
CA VAL A 95 -2.52 -7.01 2.87
C VAL A 95 -3.90 -6.45 2.56
N LEU A 96 -4.84 -6.58 3.49
CA LEU A 96 -6.15 -5.95 3.41
C LEU A 96 -6.21 -4.84 4.45
N THR A 97 -6.56 -3.63 4.04
CA THR A 97 -6.87 -2.53 4.94
C THR A 97 -8.32 -2.12 4.78
N GLU A 98 -9.06 -2.10 5.88
CA GLU A 98 -10.40 -1.54 5.97
C GLU A 98 -10.32 -0.17 6.60
N ARG A 99 -11.03 0.80 6.04
CA ARG A 99 -11.28 2.11 6.65
C ARG A 99 -10.00 2.83 7.07
N ALA A 100 -9.01 2.80 6.18
CA ALA A 100 -7.70 3.41 6.41
C ALA A 100 -7.82 4.86 6.92
N PHE A 101 -7.12 5.15 8.02
CA PHE A 101 -7.11 6.42 8.76
C PHE A 101 -8.48 6.84 9.36
N LEU A 102 -9.40 5.91 9.57
CA LEU A 102 -10.66 6.12 10.31
C LEU A 102 -10.63 5.39 11.67
N ASP A 103 -11.55 5.72 12.57
CA ASP A 103 -11.58 5.19 13.95
C ASP A 103 -11.69 3.66 14.05
N ASP A 104 -12.29 3.01 13.04
CA ASP A 104 -12.50 1.57 12.93
C ASP A 104 -11.61 0.93 11.85
N GLU A 105 -10.38 1.44 11.69
CA GLU A 105 -9.36 0.85 10.83
C GLU A 105 -9.02 -0.58 11.26
N ASN A 106 -8.92 -1.48 10.28
CA ASN A 106 -8.41 -2.84 10.48
C ASN A 106 -7.40 -3.19 9.39
N VAL A 107 -6.28 -3.81 9.77
CA VAL A 107 -5.24 -4.27 8.84
C VAL A 107 -5.02 -5.77 9.04
N TYR A 108 -5.18 -6.53 7.95
CA TYR A 108 -4.99 -7.97 7.90
C TYR A 108 -3.82 -8.29 6.97
N VAL A 109 -2.96 -9.23 7.35
CA VAL A 109 -1.73 -9.56 6.61
C VAL A 109 -1.63 -11.05 6.37
N GLY A 110 -1.14 -11.44 5.20
CA GLY A 110 -0.88 -12.83 4.84
C GLY A 110 -2.18 -13.62 4.65
N ASP A 111 -2.31 -14.75 5.34
CA ASP A 111 -3.45 -15.66 5.19
C ASP A 111 -4.64 -15.32 6.10
N ASP A 112 -4.52 -14.32 6.97
CA ASP A 112 -5.53 -13.94 7.96
C ASP A 112 -6.62 -13.00 7.41
N LEU A 113 -6.93 -13.15 6.11
CA LEU A 113 -7.97 -12.34 5.47
C LEU A 113 -9.37 -12.81 5.89
N PRO A 114 -10.28 -11.88 6.24
CA PRO A 114 -11.63 -12.23 6.66
C PRO A 114 -12.48 -12.77 5.49
N GLU A 115 -13.55 -13.49 5.82
CA GLU A 115 -14.51 -14.03 4.83
C GLU A 115 -15.27 -12.92 4.08
N SER A 116 -15.51 -11.80 4.75
CA SER A 116 -16.15 -10.61 4.21
C SER A 116 -15.50 -9.35 4.74
N SER A 117 -15.59 -8.25 3.99
CA SER A 117 -15.05 -6.96 4.38
C SER A 117 -15.95 -5.80 3.96
N ASP A 118 -15.68 -4.63 4.55
CA ASP A 118 -16.36 -3.38 4.29
C ASP A 118 -16.19 -2.89 2.84
N TYR A 119 -17.08 -2.00 2.42
CA TYR A 119 -16.97 -1.30 1.14
C TYR A 119 -15.71 -0.43 1.06
N PHE A 120 -15.32 0.21 2.16
CA PHE A 120 -14.09 0.97 2.29
C PHE A 120 -12.90 0.05 2.58
N SER A 121 -12.63 -0.88 1.67
CA SER A 121 -11.51 -1.82 1.77
C SER A 121 -10.57 -1.69 0.57
N ILE A 122 -9.28 -1.89 0.85
CA ILE A 122 -8.20 -1.94 -0.13
C ILE A 122 -7.40 -3.22 0.11
N LEU A 123 -7.36 -4.10 -0.89
CA LEU A 123 -6.52 -5.30 -0.90
C LEU A 123 -5.28 -5.04 -1.76
N TYR A 124 -4.10 -5.20 -1.18
CA TYR A 124 -2.85 -5.31 -1.89
C TYR A 124 -2.46 -6.78 -2.05
N ALA A 125 -2.02 -7.16 -3.25
CA ALA A 125 -1.46 -8.47 -3.55
C ALA A 125 -0.16 -8.33 -4.36
N LYS A 126 0.87 -9.12 -4.04
CA LYS A 126 2.16 -9.13 -4.75
C LYS A 126 2.62 -10.56 -5.06
N LYS A 127 3.29 -10.77 -6.20
CA LYS A 127 3.86 -12.07 -6.61
C LYS A 127 5.22 -12.36 -5.98
#